data_AF-E0UFD2-F1
#
_entry.id   AF-E0UFD2-F1
#
_cell.length_a   1.000
_cell.length_b   1.000
_cell.length_c   1.000
_cell.angle_alpha   90.00
_cell.angle_beta   90.00
_cell.angle_gamma   90.00
#
_symmetry.space_group_name_H-M   'P 1'
#
loop_
_entity.id
_entity.type
_entity.pdbx_description
1 polymer ?
#
loop_
_entity_poly.entity_id
_entity_poly.type
_entity_poly.pdbx_seq_one_letter_code
_entity_poly.pdbx_strand_id
1 'polypeptide(L)' 'MFCNIIKEQVSLLISSMESATVLSISIGVIVVGITAIAIYTAFGPPSAQLEDPFEDHED' A
#
# COMPACT_ATOMS: atom_id res chain seq x y z
N MET A 1 2.85 -1.28 26.83
CA MET A 1 2.37 -0.02 27.44
C MET A 1 2.39 1.14 26.44
N PHE A 2 3.52 1.42 25.78
CA PHE A 2 3.61 2.46 24.73
C PHE A 2 2.67 2.24 23.52
N CYS A 3 2.48 1.00 23.07
CA CYS A 3 1.61 0.69 21.93
C CYS A 3 0.12 1.00 22.19
N ASN A 4 -0.35 0.84 23.43
CA ASN A 4 -1.73 1.21 23.79
C ASN A 4 -1.90 2.72 23.83
N ILE A 5 -0.90 3.46 24.31
CA ILE A 5 -0.90 4.93 24.31
C ILE A 5 -0.95 5.47 22.88
N ILE A 6 -0.14 4.94 21.96
CA ILE A 6 -0.20 5.36 20.55
C ILE A 6 -1.57 5.02 19.92
N LYS A 7 -2.13 3.84 20.19
CA LYS A 7 -3.48 3.50 19.72
C LYS A 7 -4.55 4.43 20.26
N GLU A 8 -4.45 4.83 21.53
CA GLU A 8 -5.43 5.70 22.18
C GLU A 8 -5.31 7.15 21.71
N GLN A 9 -4.08 7.65 21.51
CA GLN A 9 -3.82 8.97 20.93
C GLN A 9 -4.21 9.06 19.45
N VAL A 10 -4.01 7.98 18.67
CA VAL A 10 -4.49 7.89 17.28
C VAL A 10 -6.03 7.80 17.24
N SER A 11 -6.66 7.06 18.15
CA SER A 11 -8.11 6.97 18.25
C SER A 11 -8.77 8.29 18.69
N LEU A 12 -8.12 9.04 19.59
CA LEU A 12 -8.54 10.39 19.99
C LEU A 12 -8.35 11.41 18.86
N LEU A 13 -7.24 11.31 18.09
CA LEU A 13 -7.02 12.12 16.90
C LEU A 13 -8.13 11.86 15.87
N ILE A 14 -8.46 10.59 15.60
CA ILE A 14 -9.47 10.14 14.64
C ILE A 14 -10.91 10.50 15.09
N SER A 15 -11.21 10.50 16.39
CA SER A 15 -12.53 10.91 16.90
C SER A 15 -12.86 12.39 16.68
N SER A 16 -11.84 13.24 16.46
CA SER A 16 -12.03 14.65 16.09
C SER A 16 -11.92 14.91 14.58
N MET A 17 -11.70 13.86 13.76
CA MET A 17 -11.60 14.00 12.30
C MET A 17 -12.98 13.92 11.67
N GLU A 18 -13.25 14.88 10.79
CA GLU A 18 -14.46 14.91 9.99
C GLU A 18 -14.51 13.70 9.04
N SER A 19 -15.71 13.15 8.81
CA SER A 19 -15.92 11.93 8.02
C SER A 19 -15.29 11.99 6.63
N ALA A 20 -15.30 13.15 5.96
CA ALA A 20 -14.64 13.30 4.67
C ALA A 20 -13.12 13.13 4.78
N THR A 21 -12.50 13.61 5.87
CA THR A 21 -11.05 13.48 6.05
C THR A 21 -10.64 12.03 6.29
N VAL A 22 -11.42 11.28 7.09
CA VAL A 22 -11.20 9.84 7.30
C VAL A 22 -11.34 9.08 5.98
N LEU A 23 -12.36 9.40 5.17
CA LEU A 23 -12.55 8.81 3.86
C LEU A 23 -11.38 9.12 2.92
N SER A 24 -10.95 10.39 2.83
CA SER A 24 -9.84 10.81 1.98
C SER A 24 -8.52 10.12 2.34
N ILE A 25 -8.19 10.02 3.63
CA ILE A 25 -6.98 9.32 4.07
C ILE A 25 -7.08 7.82 3.77
N SER A 26 -8.25 7.21 3.99
CA SER A 26 -8.47 5.78 3.68
C SER A 26 -8.22 5.48 2.21
N ILE A 27 -8.77 6.31 1.31
CA ILE A 27 -8.54 6.20 -0.13
C ILE A 27 -7.06 6.41 -0.44
N GLY A 28 -6.41 7.42 0.16
CA GLY A 28 -4.98 7.70 -0.04
C GLY A 28 -4.09 6.52 0.33
N VAL A 29 -4.35 5.88 1.48
CA VAL A 29 -3.62 4.67 1.92
C VAL A 29 -3.81 3.51 0.95
N ILE A 30 -5.04 3.31 0.45
CA ILE A 30 -5.33 2.26 -0.55
C ILE A 30 -4.53 2.51 -1.83
N VAL A 31 -4.53 3.75 -2.34
CA VAL A 31 -3.77 4.12 -3.56
C VAL A 31 -2.29 3.84 -3.37
N VAL A 32 -1.69 4.32 -2.27
CA VAL A 32 -0.28 4.07 -1.97
C VAL A 32 0.02 2.57 -1.83
N GLY A 33 -0.88 1.82 -1.18
CA GLY A 33 -0.75 0.37 -1.03
C GLY A 33 -0.77 -0.36 -2.37
N ILE A 34 -1.72 -0.04 -3.25
CA ILE A 34 -1.80 -0.62 -4.60
C ILE A 34 -0.55 -0.26 -5.40
N THR A 35 -0.09 0.99 -5.34
CA THR A 35 1.13 1.42 -6.04
C THR A 35 2.36 0.66 -5.54
N ALA A 36 2.51 0.48 -4.22
CA ALA A 36 3.61 -0.29 -3.66
C ALA A 36 3.56 -1.77 -4.08
N ILE A 37 2.37 -2.38 -4.10
CA ILE A 37 2.18 -3.75 -4.59
C ILE A 37 2.55 -3.85 -6.06
N ALA A 38 2.07 -2.93 -6.90
CA ALA A 38 2.37 -2.93 -8.33
C ALA A 38 3.87 -2.83 -8.60
N ILE A 39 4.59 -1.96 -7.88
CA ILE A 39 6.04 -1.85 -7.98
C ILE A 39 6.71 -3.16 -7.54
N TYR A 40 6.27 -3.74 -6.42
CA TYR A 40 6.83 -5.00 -5.91
C TYR A 40 6.58 -6.17 -6.86
N THR A 41 5.42 -6.25 -7.52
CA THR A 41 5.14 -7.31 -8.49
C THR A 41 5.90 -7.11 -9.80
N ALA A 42 6.06 -5.86 -10.25
CA ALA A 42 6.71 -5.55 -11.53
C ALA A 42 8.25 -5.62 -11.47
N PHE A 43 8.86 -5.26 -10.33
CA PHE A 43 10.32 -5.14 -10.20
C PHE A 43 10.92 -5.93 -9.03
N GLY A 44 10.09 -6.60 -8.22
CA GLY A 44 10.55 -7.40 -7.10
C GLY A 44 10.82 -8.86 -7.46
N PRO A 45 11.09 -9.73 -6.46
CA PRO A 45 11.29 -11.17 -6.70
C PRO A 45 10.20 -11.87 -7.54
N PRO A 46 8.91 -11.48 -7.47
CA PRO A 46 7.88 -12.06 -8.33
C PRO A 46 8.05 -11.74 -9.83
N SER A 47 8.78 -10.70 -10.21
CA SER A 47 8.92 -10.31 -11.63
C SER A 47 9.69 -11.35 -12.44
N ALA A 48 10.56 -12.14 -11.80
CA ALA A 48 11.29 -13.23 -12.46
C ALA A 48 10.38 -14.40 -12.90
N GLN A 49 9.13 -14.43 -12.43
CA GLN A 49 8.11 -15.39 -12.90
C GLN A 49 7.33 -14.86 -14.10
N LEU A 50 7.53 -13.59 -14.47
CA LEU A 50 6.99 -13.01 -15.69
C LEU A 50 7.99 -13.31 -16.80
N GLU A 51 7.73 -14.39 -17.53
CA GLU A 51 8.52 -14.80 -18.70
C GLU A 51 8.49 -13.69 -19.75
N ASP A 52 9.67 -13.34 -20.29
CA ASP A 52 9.76 -12.35 -21.35
C ASP A 52 9.29 -13.01 -22.67
N PRO A 53 8.18 -12.55 -23.27
CA PRO A 53 7.62 -13.15 -24.47
C PRO A 53 8.52 -13.03 -25.71
N PHE A 54 9.63 -12.32 -25.63
CA PHE A 54 10.61 -12.18 -26.71
C PHE A 54 11.83 -13.07 -26.54
N GLU A 55 12.04 -13.68 -25.36
CA GLU A 55 13.21 -14.52 -25.06
C GLU A 55 13.18 -15.84 -25.86
N ASP A 56 11.99 -16.39 -26.13
CA ASP A 56 11.75 -17.56 -26.99
C ASP A 56 11.88 -17.27 -28.50
N HIS A 57 12.28 -16.07 -28.90
CA HIS A 57 12.33 -15.62 -30.30
C HIS A 57 13.75 -15.24 -30.75
N GLU A 58 14.76 -15.51 -29.92
CA GLU A 58 16.17 -15.21 -30.22
C GLU A 58 16.90 -16.35 -30.96
N ASP A 59 16.17 -17.35 -31.48
CA ASP A 59 16.65 -18.48 -32.29
C ASP A 59 16.56 -18.23 -33.82
#